data_AF-A0A923TPE6-F1
#
_entry.id   AF-A0A923TPE6-F1
#
_cell.length_a   1.000
_cell.length_b   1.000
_cell.length_c   1.000
_cell.angle_alpha   90.00
_cell.angle_beta   90.00
_cell.angle_gamma   90.00
#
_symmetry.space_group_name_H-M   'P 1'
#
loop_
_entity.id
_entity.type
_entity.pdbx_description
1 polymer ?
#
loop_
_entity_poly.entity_id
_entity_poly.type
_entity_poly.pdbx_seq_one_letter_code
_entity_poly.pdbx_strand_id
1 'polypeptide(L)' 'MMNSAATHYELRYLPIRGNGTGYVFPCDCEGHVDLDELSDRARNDYLFARAVVGRELELPAVLPEAAR' A
#
# COMPACT_ATOMS: atom_id res chain seq x y z
N MET A 1 28.52 -1.92 -12.92
CA MET A 1 27.50 -2.53 -12.05
C MET A 1 26.26 -1.66 -12.16
N MET A 2 25.34 -2.03 -13.06
CA MET A 2 24.07 -1.32 -13.21
C MET A 2 23.20 -1.66 -12.02
N ASN A 3 22.85 -0.65 -11.23
CA ASN A 3 21.85 -0.74 -10.20
C ASN A 3 20.52 -1.03 -10.91
N SER A 4 20.10 -2.31 -10.95
CA SER A 4 18.73 -2.65 -11.33
C SER A 4 17.86 -1.97 -10.29
N ALA A 5 17.31 -0.79 -10.62
CA ALA A 5 16.32 -0.14 -9.79
C ALA A 5 15.15 -1.12 -9.70
N ALA A 6 15.12 -1.89 -8.62
CA ALA A 6 13.98 -2.75 -8.32
C ALA A 6 12.78 -1.82 -8.34
N THR A 7 11.86 -2.06 -9.26
CA THR A 7 10.63 -1.28 -9.33
C THR A 7 9.83 -1.71 -8.12
N HIS A 8 9.93 -0.94 -7.04
CA HIS A 8 9.11 -1.15 -5.86
C HIS A 8 7.70 -0.67 -6.19
N TYR A 9 6.70 -1.41 -5.72
CA TYR A 9 5.31 -1.03 -5.87
C TYR A 9 4.72 -0.77 -4.50
N GLU A 10 3.73 0.10 -4.46
CA GLU A 10 3.02 0.47 -3.24
C GLU A 10 1.52 0.29 -3.44
N LEU A 11 0.89 -0.34 -2.46
CA LEU A 11 -0.55 -0.47 -2.37
C LEU A 11 -1.10 0.72 -1.58
N ARG A 12 -1.84 1.60 -2.25
CA ARG A 12 -2.41 2.80 -1.63
C ARG A 12 -3.90 2.67 -1.41
N TYR A 13 -4.32 2.92 -0.17
CA TYR A 13 -5.72 3.06 0.22
C TYR A 13 -6.03 4.53 0.49
N LEU A 14 -6.77 5.17 -0.40
CA LEU A 14 -7.17 6.57 -0.27
C LEU A 14 -8.55 6.69 0.38
N PRO A 15 -8.83 7.70 1.20
CA PRO A 15 -10.18 7.91 1.75
C PRO A 15 -11.18 8.37 0.67
N ILE A 16 -12.37 7.77 0.65
CA ILE A 16 -13.43 8.08 -0.35
C ILE A 16 -13.96 9.51 -0.19
N ARG A 17 -14.01 10.00 1.05
CA ARG A 17 -14.58 11.31 1.40
C ARG A 17 -13.59 12.15 2.22
N GLY A 18 -12.42 12.49 1.66
CA GLY A 18 -11.57 13.49 2.31
C GLY A 18 -10.15 13.67 1.78
N ASN A 19 -9.55 14.80 2.17
CA ASN A 19 -8.15 15.16 1.95
C ASN A 19 -7.24 14.57 3.05
N GLY A 20 -7.41 13.29 3.35
CA GLY A 20 -6.65 12.58 4.39
C GLY A 20 -5.41 11.88 3.83
N THR A 21 -4.43 11.63 4.71
CA THR A 21 -3.30 10.75 4.38
C THR A 21 -3.83 9.32 4.32
N GLY A 22 -3.86 8.75 3.12
CA GLY A 22 -4.20 7.34 2.92
C GLY A 22 -3.18 6.38 3.56
N TYR A 23 -3.49 5.10 3.56
CA TYR A 23 -2.54 4.07 3.97
C TYR A 23 -1.72 3.63 2.76
N VAL A 24 -0.41 3.48 2.96
CA VAL A 24 0.53 3.03 1.93
C VAL A 24 1.29 1.84 2.49
N PHE A 25 1.32 0.75 1.71
CA PHE A 25 2.04 -0.46 2.08
C PHE A 25 2.92 -0.91 0.91
N PRO A 26 4.14 -1.41 1.15
CA PRO A 26 4.93 -2.04 0.10
C PRO A 26 4.19 -3.26 -0.47
N CYS A 27 4.22 -3.42 -1.79
CA CYS A 27 3.64 -4.55 -2.48
C CYS A 27 4.47 -4.95 -3.70
N ASP A 28 4.17 -6.11 -4.27
CA ASP A 28 4.71 -6.53 -5.55
C ASP A 28 3.96 -5.90 -6.74
N CYS A 29 4.40 -6.22 -7.96
CA CYS A 29 3.77 -5.74 -9.19
C CYS A 29 2.33 -6.28 -9.40
N GLU A 30 1.93 -7.32 -8.69
CA GLU A 30 0.58 -7.89 -8.71
C GLU A 30 -0.33 -7.29 -7.63
N GLY A 31 0.24 -6.50 -6.70
CA GLY A 31 -0.45 -5.88 -5.57
C GLY A 31 -0.53 -6.77 -4.32
N HIS A 32 0.26 -7.83 -4.24
CA HIS A 32 0.41 -8.61 -3.02
C HIS A 32 1.30 -7.86 -2.04
N VAL A 33 0.75 -7.64 -0.84
CA VAL A 33 1.50 -7.10 0.29
C VAL A 33 2.06 -8.29 1.07
N ASP A 34 3.38 -8.35 1.19
CA ASP A 34 4.03 -9.35 2.04
C ASP A 34 3.86 -8.97 3.50
N LEU A 35 2.96 -9.67 4.19
CA LEU A 35 2.69 -9.41 5.60
C LEU A 35 3.83 -9.81 6.52
N ASP A 36 4.73 -10.69 6.09
CA ASP A 36 5.87 -11.17 6.88
C ASP A 36 7.03 -10.15 6.84
N GLU A 37 7.10 -9.32 5.79
CA GLU A 37 7.99 -8.16 5.73
C GLU A 37 7.46 -6.95 6.51
N LEU A 38 6.17 -6.92 6.86
CA LEU A 38 5.57 -5.84 7.64
C LEU A 38 5.80 -6.03 9.15
N SER A 39 6.12 -4.92 9.83
CA SER A 39 6.06 -4.83 11.29
C SER A 39 4.65 -5.08 11.81
N ASP A 40 4.52 -5.56 13.06
CA ASP A 40 3.22 -5.84 13.70
C ASP A 40 2.22 -4.67 13.60
N ARG A 41 2.73 -3.44 13.74
CA ARG A 41 1.92 -2.22 13.59
C ARG A 41 1.38 -2.06 12.18
N ALA A 42 2.25 -2.20 11.18
CA ALA A 42 1.88 -2.06 9.77
C ALA A 42 0.92 -3.17 9.34
N ARG A 43 1.11 -4.40 9.84
CA ARG A 43 0.17 -5.51 9.62
C ARG A 43 -1.21 -5.19 10.18
N ASN A 44 -1.31 -4.62 11.38
CA ASN A 44 -2.59 -4.21 11.97
C ASN A 44 -3.26 -3.10 11.13
N ASP A 45 -2.50 -2.06 10.76
CA ASP A 45 -3.01 -0.97 9.92
C ASP A 45 -3.47 -1.48 8.53
N TYR A 46 -2.77 -2.47 7.95
CA TYR A 46 -3.18 -3.12 6.69
C TYR A 46 -4.49 -3.89 6.83
N LEU A 47 -4.63 -4.69 7.89
CA LEU A 47 -5.86 -5.44 8.16
C LEU A 47 -7.04 -4.49 8.41
N PHE A 48 -6.80 -3.38 9.12
CA PHE A 48 -7.80 -2.33 9.31
C PHE A 48 -8.20 -1.69 7.97
N ALA A 49 -7.23 -1.27 7.15
CA ALA A 49 -7.48 -0.67 5.85
C ALA A 49 -8.28 -1.61 4.94
N ARG A 50 -7.95 -2.90 4.91
CA ARG A 50 -8.71 -3.93 4.18
C ARG A 50 -10.11 -4.17 4.71
N ALA A 51 -10.35 -3.98 6.01
CA ALA A 51 -11.68 -4.14 6.58
C ALA A 51 -12.61 -2.97 6.23
N VAL A 52 -12.06 -1.76 6.07
CA VAL A 52 -12.84 -0.54 5.77
C VAL A 52 -12.82 -0.14 4.29
N VAL A 53 -12.09 -0.87 3.45
CA VAL A 53 -12.06 -0.71 2.00
C VAL A 53 -13.46 -0.86 1.39
N GLY A 54 -13.80 0.01 0.44
CA GLY A 54 -15.13 0.11 -0.16
C GLY A 54 -16.19 0.76 0.73
N ARG A 55 -15.87 1.10 1.98
CA ARG A 55 -16.78 1.75 2.93
C ARG A 55 -16.30 3.14 3.34
N GLU A 56 -15.04 3.24 3.76
CA GLU A 56 -14.38 4.51 4.13
C GLU A 56 -13.15 4.79 3.25
N LEU A 57 -12.48 3.74 2.77
CA LEU A 57 -11.34 3.81 1.87
C LEU A 57 -11.74 3.32 0.47
N GLU A 58 -11.16 3.92 -0.57
CA GLU A 58 -11.28 3.51 -1.97
C GLU A 58 -10.62 2.14 -2.19
N LEU A 59 -10.92 1.53 -3.33
CA LEU A 59 -10.26 0.30 -3.75
C LEU A 59 -8.74 0.53 -3.81
N PRO A 60 -7.94 -0.47 -3.39
CA PRO A 60 -6.50 -0.32 -3.34
C PRO A 60 -5.96 -0.12 -4.75
N ALA A 61 -5.11 0.90 -4.91
CA ALA A 61 -4.42 1.16 -6.16
C ALA A 61 -2.95 0.74 -6.00
N VAL A 62 -2.50 -0.15 -6.89
CA VAL A 62 -1.08 -0.50 -7.02
C VAL A 62 -0.41 0.60 -7.85
N LEU A 63 0.56 1.27 -7.26
CA LEU A 63 1.33 2.32 -7.92
C LEU A 63 2.81 1.97 -7.85
N PRO A 64 3.60 2.25 -8.90
CA PRO A 64 5.05 2.19 -8.75
C PRO A 64 5.47 3.23 -7.70
N GLU A 65 6.33 2.82 -6.76
CA GLU A 65 7.00 3.73 -5.85
C GLU A 65 7.82 4.69 -6.73
N ALA A 66 7.34 5.93 -6.86
CA ALA A 66 8.07 6.94 -7.61
C ALA A 66 9.39 7.16 -6.87
N ALA A 67 10.49 6.70 -7.47
CA ALA A 67 11.84 6.94 -6.98
C ALA A 67 11.99 8.44 -6.72
N ARG A 68 11.94 8.82 -5.44
CA ARG A 68 11.94 10.21 -5.00
C ARG A 68 13.35 10.81 -5.11
#